data_AF-A0A356R8L1-F1
#
_entry.id   AF-A0A356R8L1-F1
#
_cell.length_a   1.000
_cell.length_b   1.000
_cell.length_c   1.000
_cell.angle_alpha   90.00
_cell.angle_beta   90.00
_cell.angle_gamma   90.00
#
_symmetry.space_group_name_H-M   'P 1'
#
loop_
_entity.id
_entity.type
_entity.pdbx_description
1 polymer ?
#
loop_
_entity_poly.entity_id
_entity_poly.type
_entity_poly.pdbx_seq_one_letter_code
_entity_poly.pdbx_strand_id
1 'polypeptide(L)'
;MNVTTRRGRPCVILKGDLREKAAWQLLKQLETFPVSSYPIHLDIGGLETIHWFAARILKAGFDHIIKSRGEIVLIQKRKKPKPFSHGDFPHIMSSAEGGSDDV
;
A
#
# COMPACT_ATOMS: atom_id res chain seq x y z
N MET A 1 -1.15 0.62 -17.82
CA MET A 1 -0.34 0.13 -16.68
C MET A 1 1.11 0.32 -17.06
N ASN A 2 1.84 1.25 -16.41
CA ASN A 2 3.24 1.53 -16.76
C ASN A 2 4.17 0.76 -15.83
N VAL A 3 5.05 -0.06 -16.42
CA VAL A 3 6.02 -0.89 -15.71
C VAL A 3 7.37 -0.18 -15.81
N THR A 4 7.92 0.26 -14.68
CA THR A 4 9.26 0.84 -14.63
C THR A 4 10.13 -0.02 -13.72
N THR A 5 11.04 -0.77 -14.31
CA THR A 5 12.05 -1.54 -13.56
C THR A 5 13.12 -0.57 -13.04
N ARG A 6 13.21 -0.38 -11.72
CA ARG A 6 14.34 0.36 -11.11
C ARG A 6 15.43 -0.64 -10.71
N ARG A 7 16.64 -0.45 -11.21
CA ARG A 7 17.91 -1.01 -10.70
C ARG A 7 18.02 -2.54 -10.67
N GLY A 8 17.76 -3.20 -11.79
CA GLY A 8 18.05 -4.64 -11.97
C GLY A 8 17.15 -5.61 -11.19
N ARG A 9 16.24 -5.11 -10.35
CA ARG A 9 15.23 -5.92 -9.66
C ARG A 9 13.87 -5.75 -10.35
N PRO A 10 13.14 -6.85 -10.59
CA PRO A 10 11.79 -6.76 -11.16
C PRO A 10 10.88 -6.03 -10.17
N CYS A 11 10.39 -4.86 -10.56
CA CYS A 11 9.52 -4.03 -9.75
C CYS A 11 8.27 -3.65 -10.57
N VAL A 12 7.10 -3.95 -10.03
CA VAL A 12 5.80 -3.63 -10.63
C VAL A 12 5.10 -2.61 -9.74
N ILE A 13 4.68 -1.50 -10.35
CA ILE A 13 3.99 -0.42 -9.64
C ILE A 13 2.50 -0.51 -9.96
N LEU A 14 1.70 -0.74 -8.92
CA LEU A 14 0.25 -0.77 -9.03
C LEU A 14 -0.34 0.60 -8.69
N LYS A 15 -1.23 1.08 -9.55
CA LYS A 15 -1.89 2.39 -9.40
C LYS A 15 -3.38 2.29 -9.74
N GLY A 16 -4.21 2.99 -8.97
CA GLY A 16 -5.66 3.07 -9.13
C GLY A 16 -6.38 1.82 -8.62
N ASP A 17 -7.57 1.59 -9.17
CA ASP A 17 -8.42 0.47 -8.79
C ASP A 17 -7.98 -0.86 -9.39
N LEU A 18 -7.96 -1.89 -8.56
CA LEU A 18 -7.61 -3.25 -8.95
C LEU A 18 -8.88 -4.09 -9.15
N ARG A 19 -9.27 -4.21 -10.41
CA ARG A 19 -10.39 -5.04 -10.87
C ARG A 19 -9.89 -6.39 -11.40
N GLU A 20 -10.82 -7.31 -11.65
CA GLU A 20 -10.54 -8.67 -12.12
C GLU A 20 -9.58 -8.73 -13.32
N LYS A 21 -9.85 -7.97 -14.38
CA LYS A 21 -9.01 -7.95 -15.58
C LYS A 21 -7.57 -7.50 -15.28
N ALA A 22 -7.43 -6.50 -14.41
CA ALA A 22 -6.12 -5.99 -13.99
C ALA A 22 -5.37 -7.02 -13.13
N ALA A 23 -6.07 -7.79 -12.29
CA ALA A 23 -5.47 -8.89 -11.53
C ALA A 23 -4.92 -9.99 -12.44
N TRP A 24 -5.68 -10.41 -13.46
CA TRP A 24 -5.20 -11.38 -14.44
C TRP A 24 -3.99 -10.88 -15.24
N GLN A 25 -4.03 -9.61 -15.67
CA GLN A 25 -2.90 -9.00 -16.38
C GLN A 25 -1.67 -8.92 -15.48
N LEU A 26 -1.84 -8.58 -14.20
CA LEU A 26 -0.75 -8.56 -13.23
C LEU A 26 -0.11 -9.95 -13.12
N LEU A 27 -0.90 -11.01 -12.92
CA LEU A 27 -0.37 -12.37 -12.81
C LEU A 27 0.42 -12.80 -14.04
N LYS A 28 -0.14 -12.58 -15.24
CA LYS A 28 0.56 -12.86 -16.50
C LYS A 28 1.88 -12.10 -16.61
N GLN A 29 1.90 -10.85 -16.16
CA GLN A 29 3.12 -10.05 -16.17
C GLN A 29 4.14 -10.54 -15.13
N LEU A 30 3.68 -11.08 -13.99
CA LEU A 30 4.58 -11.67 -13.00
C LEU A 30 5.24 -12.96 -13.51
N GLU A 31 4.53 -13.71 -14.36
CA GLU A 31 5.03 -14.90 -15.04
C GLU A 31 6.06 -14.60 -16.15
N THR A 32 6.04 -13.41 -16.77
CA THR A 32 7.01 -13.07 -17.82
C THR A 32 8.38 -12.67 -17.29
N PHE A 33 8.50 -12.31 -16.00
CA PHE A 33 9.81 -12.05 -15.42
C PHE A 33 10.68 -13.32 -15.48
N PRO A 34 11.98 -13.22 -15.79
CA PRO A 34 12.85 -14.38 -15.73
C PRO A 34 12.92 -14.90 -14.29
N VAL A 35 13.06 -16.22 -14.13
CA VAL A 35 13.38 -16.81 -12.82
C VAL A 35 14.73 -16.26 -12.43
N SER A 36 14.73 -15.29 -11.51
CA SER A 36 15.92 -14.57 -11.09
C SER A 36 16.15 -14.81 -9.61
N SER A 37 17.39 -14.73 -9.15
CA SER A 37 17.76 -14.84 -7.73
C SER A 37 17.21 -13.71 -6.85
N TYR A 38 16.46 -12.76 -7.42
CA TYR A 38 15.92 -11.60 -6.72
C TYR A 38 14.40 -11.69 -6.56
N PRO A 39 13.87 -11.28 -5.40
CA PRO A 39 12.44 -11.25 -5.15
C PRO A 39 11.73 -10.24 -6.07
N ILE A 40 10.47 -10.53 -6.39
CA ILE A 40 9.60 -9.63 -7.17
C ILE A 40 9.07 -8.54 -6.24
N HIS A 41 9.33 -7.28 -6.58
CA HIS A 41 8.82 -6.15 -5.80
C HIS A 41 7.49 -5.64 -6.37
N LEU A 42 6.47 -5.52 -5.53
CA LEU A 42 5.17 -4.95 -5.87
C LEU A 42 4.94 -3.66 -5.09
N ASP A 43 5.03 -2.51 -5.76
CA ASP A 43 4.71 -1.22 -5.16
C ASP A 43 3.18 -1.02 -5.17
N ILE A 44 2.56 -1.14 -4.00
CA ILE A 44 1.12 -1.00 -3.78
C ILE A 44 0.75 0.41 -3.29
N GLY A 45 1.70 1.34 -3.23
CA GLY A 45 1.48 2.68 -2.68
C GLY A 45 0.50 3.56 -3.48
N GLY A 46 0.22 3.20 -4.74
CA GLY A 46 -0.75 3.90 -5.59
C GLY A 46 -2.10 3.20 -5.71
N LEU A 47 -2.33 2.11 -4.98
CA LEU A 47 -3.56 1.34 -5.06
C LEU A 47 -4.67 2.03 -4.24
N GLU A 48 -5.86 2.16 -4.82
CA GLU A 48 -7.01 2.78 -4.15
C GLU A 48 -7.95 1.72 -3.60
N THR A 49 -8.73 1.06 -4.47
CA THR A 49 -9.60 -0.05 -4.07
C THR A 49 -9.21 -1.37 -4.74
N ILE A 50 -9.40 -2.47 -4.02
CA ILE A 50 -9.25 -3.84 -4.55
C ILE A 50 -10.62 -4.49 -4.57
N HIS A 51 -11.07 -4.90 -5.75
CA HIS A 51 -12.30 -5.68 -5.86
C HIS A 51 -12.11 -7.06 -5.21
N TRP A 52 -13.11 -7.53 -4.45
CA TRP A 52 -13.00 -8.81 -3.71
C TRP A 52 -12.63 -10.00 -4.61
N PHE A 53 -13.16 -10.02 -5.84
CA PHE A 53 -12.84 -11.07 -6.82
C PHE A 53 -11.38 -10.97 -7.31
N ALA A 54 -10.88 -9.75 -7.51
CA ALA A 54 -9.48 -9.51 -7.86
C ALA A 54 -8.55 -9.99 -6.73
N ALA A 55 -8.90 -9.75 -5.47
CA ALA A 55 -8.15 -10.26 -4.33
C ALA A 55 -8.07 -11.79 -4.30
N ARG A 56 -9.17 -12.50 -4.64
CA ARG A 56 -9.18 -13.97 -4.72
C ARG A 56 -8.27 -14.48 -5.83
N ILE A 57 -8.30 -13.85 -7.01
CA ILE A 57 -7.42 -14.19 -8.14
C ILE A 57 -5.96 -14.00 -7.75
N LEU A 58 -5.62 -12.85 -7.16
CA LEU A 58 -4.26 -12.56 -6.76
C LEU A 58 -3.75 -13.50 -5.68
N LYS A 59 -4.59 -13.88 -4.71
CA LYS A 59 -4.21 -14.87 -3.70
C LYS A 59 -3.81 -16.19 -4.35
N ALA A 60 -4.64 -16.74 -5.23
CA ALA A 60 -4.35 -18.00 -5.91
C ALA A 60 -3.10 -17.90 -6.80
N GLY A 61 -2.95 -16.79 -7.54
CA GLY A 61 -1.81 -16.58 -8.41
C GLY A 61 -0.49 -16.34 -7.66
N PHE A 62 -0.52 -15.59 -6.56
CA PHE A 62 0.67 -15.38 -5.73
C PHE A 62 1.13 -16.66 -5.06
N ASP A 63 0.21 -17.50 -4.56
CA ASP A 63 0.58 -18.82 -4.01
C ASP A 63 1.32 -19.67 -5.05
N HIS A 64 0.92 -19.59 -6.32
CA HIS A 64 1.60 -20.28 -7.42
C HIS A 64 2.98 -19.68 -7.74
N ILE A 65 3.06 -18.35 -7.83
CA ILE A 65 4.33 -17.64 -8.12
C ILE A 65 5.34 -17.85 -7.00
N ILE A 66 4.89 -17.83 -5.74
CA ILE A 66 5.76 -18.03 -4.58
C ILE A 66 6.37 -19.44 -4.62
N LYS A 67 5.55 -20.46 -4.88
CA LYS A 67 6.02 -21.85 -5.00
C LYS A 67 6.99 -22.07 -6.15
N SER A 68 6.79 -21.39 -7.28
CA SER A 68 7.58 -21.61 -8.49
C SER A 68 8.83 -20.74 -8.58
N ARG A 69 8.84 -19.56 -7.97
CA ARG A 69 9.85 -18.50 -8.22
C ARG A 69 10.45 -17.89 -6.96
N GLY A 70 9.94 -18.23 -5.77
CA GLY A 70 10.48 -17.74 -4.51
C GLY A 70 9.62 -16.65 -3.89
N GLU A 71 10.16 -15.45 -3.66
CA GLU A 71 9.52 -14.46 -2.79
C GLU A 71 8.94 -13.26 -3.56
N ILE A 72 7.78 -12.79 -3.10
CA ILE A 72 7.14 -11.55 -3.55
C ILE A 72 7.16 -10.56 -2.38
N VAL A 73 7.75 -9.38 -2.60
CA VAL A 73 7.86 -8.32 -1.60
C VAL A 73 6.88 -7.21 -1.91
N LEU A 74 5.94 -6.98 -0.99
CA LEU A 74 4.99 -5.86 -1.06
C LEU A 74 5.63 -4.59 -0.49
N ILE A 75 5.66 -3.54 -1.30
CA ILE A 75 6.20 -2.23 -0.93
C ILE A 75 5.05 -1.24 -0.87
N GLN A 76 4.74 -0.74 0.32
CA GLN A 76 3.85 0.39 0.49
C GLN A 76 4.67 1.60 0.93
N LYS A 77 4.99 2.51 0.01
CA LYS A 77 5.60 3.79 0.37
C LYS A 77 4.55 4.63 1.09
N ARG A 78 4.56 4.61 2.41
CA ARG A 78 3.77 5.57 3.20
C ARG A 78 4.19 6.97 2.79
N LYS A 79 3.24 7.81 2.39
CA LYS A 79 3.47 9.25 2.34
C LYS A 79 3.89 9.67 3.75
N LYS A 80 4.97 10.45 3.89
CA LYS A 80 5.30 11.07 5.18
C LYS A 80 4.01 11.72 5.71
N PRO A 81 3.65 11.51 6.99
CA PRO A 81 2.54 12.25 7.56
C PRO A 81 2.81 13.73 7.30
N LYS A 82 1.84 14.42 6.69
CA LYS A 82 1.92 15.88 6.62
C LYS A 82 2.05 16.34 8.06
N PRO A 83 3.02 17.22 8.41
CA PRO A 83 3.03 17.80 9.73
C PRO A 83 1.64 18.40 9.96
N PHE A 84 1.00 18.01 11.06
CA PHE A 84 -0.19 18.72 11.52
C PHE A 84 0.25 20.18 11.66
N SER A 85 -0.30 21.04 10.81
CA SER A 85 -0.24 22.48 11.04
C SER A 85 -0.83 22.70 12.43
N HIS A 86 -0.07 23.33 13.33
CA HIS A 86 -0.57 23.87 14.60
C HIS A 86 -1.69 24.86 14.29
N GLY A 87 -2.92 24.38 14.20
CA GLY A 87 -4.11 25.18 13.94
C GLY A 87 -5.28 24.51 14.62
N ASP A 88 -5.72 25.15 15.69
CA ASP A 88 -6.98 24.95 16.43
C ASP A 88 -7.09 23.67 17.27
N PHE A 89 -6.27 23.60 18.33
CA PHE A 89 -6.76 22.97 19.56
C PHE A 89 -7.93 23.81 20.08
N PRO A 90 -9.09 23.21 20.44
CA PRO A 90 -10.15 23.95 21.10
C PRO A 90 -9.59 24.58 22.38
N HIS A 91 -9.83 25.87 22.57
CA HIS A 91 -9.44 26.61 23.76
C HIS A 91 -10.13 25.97 24.98
N ILE A 92 -9.42 25.11 25.72
CA ILE A 92 -9.87 24.67 27.04
C ILE A 92 -9.48 25.77 28.02
N MET A 93 -10.24 26.86 28.02
CA MET A 93 -10.35 27.71 29.22
C MET A 93 -11.62 27.32 29.95
N SER A 94 -11.50 26.27 30.77
CA SER A 94 -12.42 26.07 31.88
C SER A 94 -12.02 27.09 32.94
N SER A 95 -12.79 28.17 33.08
CA SER A 95 -12.69 29.05 34.24
C SER A 95 -12.93 28.22 35.48
N ALA A 96 -11.91 28.06 36.32
CA ALA A 96 -12.10 27.58 37.67
C ALA A 96 -12.71 28.75 38.47
N GLU A 97 -14.00 28.64 38.78
CA GLU A 97 -14.68 29.50 39.75
C GLU A 97 -13.89 29.49 41.06
N GLY A 98 -13.48 30.70 41.47
CA GLY A 98 -12.79 30.92 42.74
C GLY A 98 -13.69 30.55 43.91
N GLY A 99 -13.12 29.79 44.86
CA GLY A 99 -13.73 29.59 46.16
C GLY A 99 -13.84 30.92 46.90
N SER A 100 -15.06 31.24 47.35
CA SER A 100 -15.32 32.29 48.34
C SER A 100 -14.91 31.74 49.71
N ASP A 101 -13.96 32.40 50.35
CA ASP A 101 -13.64 32.23 51.78
C ASP A 101 -14.26 33.43 52.48
N ASP A 102 -15.46 33.24 53.06
CA ASP A 102 -16.14 34.24 53.87
C ASP A 102 -15.75 34.04 55.34
N VAL A 103 -15.18 35.10 55.93
CA VAL A 103 -14.81 35.28 57.35
C VAL A 103 -16.04 35.55 58.21
#